data_AF-A0A0N9HUZ6-F1
#
_entry.id   AF-A0A0N9HUZ6-F1
#
_cell.length_a   1.000
_cell.length_b   1.000
_cell.length_c   1.000
_cell.angle_alpha   90.00
_cell.angle_beta   90.00
_cell.angle_gamma   90.00
#
_symmetry.space_group_name_H-M   'P 1'
#
loop_
_entity.id
_entity.type
_entity.pdbx_description
1 polymer ?
#
loop_
_entity_poly.entity_id
_entity_poly.type
_entity_poly.pdbx_seq_one_letter_code
_entity_poly.pdbx_strand_id
1 'polypeptide(L)'
;MSDEGFEIDLADAQKAADVALPNLANHLRGPVTVLFSHEGLHGPGGNMPAVDNVQSVYAHYTDALAERLRHGREVIDATARTLRDIVTVYRRADGQI
;
A
#
# COMPACT_ATOMS: atom_id res chain seq x y z
N MET A 1 25.29 28.65 2.16
CA MET A 1 24.60 27.36 2.28
C MET A 1 23.30 27.68 2.96
N SER A 2 22.18 27.62 2.24
CA SER A 2 20.87 27.85 2.83
C SER A 2 20.57 26.70 3.79
N ASP A 3 20.41 27.05 5.04
CA ASP A 3 20.12 26.18 6.18
C ASP A 3 18.63 25.81 6.19
N GLU A 4 18.13 25.25 5.08
CA GLU A 4 16.80 24.64 5.04
C GLU A 4 16.89 23.25 5.66
N GLY A 5 17.10 23.24 6.97
CA GLY A 5 16.97 22.04 7.78
C GLY A 5 15.55 21.49 7.71
N PHE A 6 15.43 20.17 7.80
CA PHE A 6 14.15 19.48 7.89
C PHE A 6 13.74 19.37 9.36
N GLU A 7 12.70 20.08 9.77
CA GLU A 7 12.12 19.99 11.11
C GLU A 7 11.01 18.92 11.12
N ILE A 8 11.06 18.02 12.11
CA ILE A 8 10.09 16.94 12.26
C ILE A 8 9.80 16.68 13.74
N ASP A 9 8.51 16.52 14.07
CA ASP A 9 8.10 16.04 15.38
C ASP A 9 8.37 14.52 15.47
N LEU A 10 9.28 14.12 16.36
CA LEU A 10 9.69 12.73 16.52
C LEU A 10 8.58 11.82 17.08
N ALA A 11 7.66 12.36 17.89
CA ALA A 11 6.54 11.59 18.44
C ALA A 11 5.50 11.30 17.37
N ASP A 12 5.17 12.31 16.56
CA ASP A 12 4.26 12.14 15.41
C ASP A 12 4.89 11.25 14.34
N ALA A 13 6.19 11.38 14.07
CA ALA A 13 6.92 10.50 13.16
C ALA A 13 6.88 9.04 13.64
N GLN A 14 7.13 8.80 14.92
CA GLN A 14 7.04 7.46 15.50
C GLN A 14 5.62 6.90 15.41
N LYS A 15 4.60 7.71 15.73
CA LYS A 15 3.19 7.31 15.63
C LYS A 15 2.80 6.99 14.19
N ALA A 16 3.25 7.77 13.22
CA ALA A 16 3.01 7.49 11.80
C ALA A 16 3.65 6.17 11.38
N ALA A 17 4.91 5.93 11.80
CA ALA A 17 5.65 4.72 11.48
C ALA A 17 5.05 3.45 12.10
N ASP A 18 4.57 3.53 13.35
CA ASP A 18 4.13 2.36 14.11
C ASP A 18 2.64 2.07 13.99
N VAL A 19 1.83 3.09 13.69
CA VAL A 19 0.37 2.96 13.71
C VAL A 19 -0.23 3.32 12.36
N ALA A 20 -0.05 4.56 11.91
CA ALA A 20 -0.81 5.07 10.76
C ALA A 20 -0.47 4.34 9.46
N LEU A 21 0.81 4.23 9.12
CA LEU A 21 1.27 3.59 7.88
C LEU A 21 1.01 2.07 7.89
N PRO A 22 1.31 1.31 8.96
CA PRO A 22 0.93 -0.10 9.04
C PRO A 22 -0.58 -0.33 8.94
N ASN A 23 -1.40 0.52 9.56
CA ASN A 23 -2.86 0.41 9.44
C ASN A 23 -3.32 0.66 8.02
N LEU A 24 -2.78 1.67 7.33
CA LEU A 24 -3.08 1.93 5.94
C LEU A 24 -2.70 0.74 5.05
N ALA A 25 -1.49 0.19 5.23
CA ALA A 25 -1.03 -1.00 4.52
C ALA A 25 -1.96 -2.21 4.73
N ASN A 26 -2.47 -2.40 5.96
CA ASN A 26 -3.43 -3.45 6.28
C ASN A 26 -4.79 -3.26 5.60
N HIS A 27 -5.30 -2.02 5.52
CA HIS A 27 -6.56 -1.72 4.83
C HIS A 27 -6.48 -2.03 3.33
N LEU A 28 -5.31 -1.92 2.71
CA LEU A 28 -5.10 -2.27 1.31
C LEU A 28 -5.11 -3.78 1.04
N ARG A 29 -4.94 -4.64 2.06
CA ARG A 29 -4.91 -6.10 1.88
C ARG A 29 -6.25 -6.65 1.37
N GLY A 30 -7.37 -6.16 1.91
CA GLY A 30 -8.71 -6.63 1.56
C GLY A 30 -9.04 -6.43 0.07
N PRO A 31 -8.94 -5.19 -0.45
CA PRO A 31 -9.16 -4.91 -1.87
C PRO A 31 -8.27 -5.72 -2.82
N VAL A 32 -6.98 -5.92 -2.48
CA VAL A 32 -6.06 -6.71 -3.31
C VAL A 32 -6.54 -8.16 -3.43
N THR A 33 -6.98 -8.79 -2.33
CA THR A 33 -7.49 -10.16 -2.36
C THR A 33 -8.75 -10.29 -3.21
N VAL A 34 -9.68 -9.33 -3.12
CA VAL A 34 -10.93 -9.33 -3.90
C VAL A 34 -10.66 -9.14 -5.39
N LEU A 35 -9.70 -8.29 -5.76
CA LEU A 35 -9.39 -8.04 -7.16
C LEU A 35 -8.75 -9.25 -7.85
N PHE A 36 -7.94 -10.04 -7.12
CA PHE A 36 -7.34 -11.27 -7.64
C PHE A 36 -8.29 -12.48 -7.65
N SER A 37 -9.42 -12.45 -6.92
CA SER A 37 -10.32 -13.61 -6.88
C SER A 37 -11.19 -13.75 -8.12
N HIS A 38 -11.27 -12.71 -8.97
CA HIS A 38 -11.99 -12.67 -10.24
C HIS A 38 -13.32 -13.43 -10.22
N GLU A 39 -14.28 -13.02 -9.36
CA GLU A 39 -15.59 -13.68 -9.31
C GLU A 39 -16.22 -13.72 -10.71
N GLY A 40 -16.32 -14.94 -11.27
CA GLY A 40 -16.68 -15.15 -12.66
C GLY A 40 -18.15 -14.89 -12.95
N LEU A 41 -18.45 -14.51 -14.20
CA LEU A 41 -19.82 -14.29 -14.69
C LEU A 41 -20.52 -15.63 -14.98
N HIS A 42 -20.74 -16.45 -13.95
CA HIS A 42 -21.30 -17.80 -14.07
C HIS A 42 -22.85 -17.81 -14.12
N GLY A 43 -23.44 -16.92 -14.92
CA GLY A 43 -24.89 -16.82 -15.14
C GLY A 43 -25.38 -17.50 -16.42
N PRO A 44 -26.71 -17.53 -16.67
CA PRO A 44 -27.26 -17.95 -17.96
C PRO A 44 -26.66 -17.09 -19.09
N GLY A 45 -25.91 -17.73 -20.00
CA GLY A 45 -25.14 -17.04 -21.05
C GLY A 45 -23.62 -17.06 -20.86
N GLY A 46 -23.10 -17.66 -19.77
CA GLY A 46 -21.66 -17.73 -19.47
C GLY A 46 -20.76 -18.34 -20.55
N ASN A 47 -21.31 -19.15 -21.48
CA ASN A 47 -20.58 -19.74 -22.60
C ASN A 47 -20.69 -18.92 -23.90
N MET A 48 -21.25 -17.70 -23.85
CA MET A 48 -21.30 -16.83 -25.02
C MET A 48 -19.94 -16.16 -25.20
N PRO A 49 -19.39 -16.09 -26.44
CA PRO A 49 -18.12 -15.42 -26.70
C PRO A 49 -18.05 -13.97 -26.20
N ALA A 50 -19.19 -13.27 -26.15
CA ALA A 50 -19.28 -11.93 -25.60
C ALA A 50 -19.03 -11.90 -24.08
N VAL A 51 -19.51 -12.90 -23.33
CA VAL A 51 -19.30 -13.02 -21.88
C VAL A 51 -17.85 -13.40 -21.57
N ASP A 52 -17.27 -14.33 -22.35
CA ASP A 52 -15.85 -14.70 -22.23
C ASP A 52 -14.91 -13.51 -22.46
N ASN A 53 -15.17 -12.72 -23.51
CA ASN A 53 -14.38 -11.52 -23.80
C ASN A 53 -14.46 -10.49 -22.67
N VAL A 54 -15.66 -10.27 -22.10
CA VAL A 54 -15.84 -9.36 -20.97
C VAL A 54 -15.12 -9.90 -19.73
N GLN A 55 -15.21 -11.19 -19.44
CA GLN A 55 -14.54 -11.81 -18.30
C GLN A 55 -13.01 -11.67 -18.40
N SER A 56 -12.43 -11.88 -19.59
CA SER A 56 -10.99 -11.72 -19.82
C SER A 56 -10.54 -10.26 -19.64
N VAL A 57 -11.26 -9.30 -20.22
CA VAL A 57 -10.92 -7.87 -20.06
C VAL A 57 -11.08 -7.42 -18.61
N TYR A 58 -12.13 -7.87 -17.93
CA TYR A 58 -12.37 -7.59 -16.52
C TYR A 58 -11.23 -8.14 -15.65
N ALA A 59 -10.83 -9.40 -15.86
CA ALA A 59 -9.73 -10.02 -15.12
C ALA A 59 -8.43 -9.20 -15.26
N HIS A 60 -8.03 -8.88 -16.49
CA HIS A 60 -6.84 -8.07 -16.75
C HIS A 60 -6.90 -6.67 -16.12
N TYR A 61 -8.06 -6.02 -16.16
CA TYR A 61 -8.26 -4.74 -15.51
C TYR A 61 -8.09 -4.85 -13.99
N THR A 62 -8.73 -5.85 -13.37
CA THR A 62 -8.64 -6.08 -11.92
C THR A 62 -7.25 -6.49 -11.46
N ASP A 63 -6.52 -7.28 -12.25
CA ASP A 63 -5.11 -7.63 -12.00
C ASP A 63 -4.23 -6.39 -11.98
N ALA A 64 -4.36 -5.53 -12.99
CA ALA A 64 -3.57 -4.30 -13.07
C ALA A 64 -3.83 -3.38 -11.87
N LEU A 65 -5.08 -3.33 -11.39
CA LEU A 65 -5.43 -2.57 -10.20
C LEU A 65 -4.85 -3.21 -8.93
N ALA A 66 -4.96 -4.54 -8.80
CA ALA A 66 -4.42 -5.28 -7.66
C ALA A 66 -2.91 -5.11 -7.53
N GLU A 67 -2.17 -5.16 -8.65
CA GLU A 67 -0.72 -4.93 -8.68
C GLU A 67 -0.33 -3.52 -8.25
N ARG A 68 -1.09 -2.50 -8.68
CA ARG A 68 -0.87 -1.11 -8.24
C ARG A 68 -1.10 -0.95 -6.74
N LEU A 69 -2.13 -1.59 -6.19
CA LEU A 69 -2.41 -1.57 -4.77
C LEU A 69 -1.36 -2.35 -3.96
N ARG A 70 -0.89 -3.49 -4.47
CA ARG A 70 0.22 -4.25 -3.89
C ARG A 70 1.49 -3.41 -3.81
N HIS A 71 1.86 -2.75 -4.91
CA HIS A 71 3.00 -1.86 -4.94
C HIS A 71 2.85 -0.67 -3.99
N GLY A 72 1.66 -0.04 -3.95
CA GLY A 72 1.37 1.04 -3.01
C GLY A 72 1.58 0.62 -1.56
N ARG A 73 1.14 -0.59 -1.20
CA ARG A 73 1.40 -1.18 0.13
C ARG A 73 2.89 -1.33 0.42
N GLU A 74 3.68 -1.83 -0.54
CA GLU A 74 5.13 -1.99 -0.36
C GLU A 74 5.83 -0.65 -0.11
N VAL A 75 5.42 0.39 -0.83
CA VAL A 75 5.93 1.75 -0.62
C VAL A 75 5.58 2.26 0.77
N ILE A 76 4.33 2.06 1.22
CA ILE A 76 3.89 2.44 2.57
C ILE A 76 4.72 1.73 3.65
N ASP A 77 4.92 0.42 3.51
CA ASP A 77 5.73 -0.38 4.44
C ASP A 77 7.20 0.09 4.45
N ALA A 78 7.76 0.42 3.29
CA ALA A 78 9.10 0.98 3.18
C ALA A 78 9.20 2.36 3.84
N THR A 79 8.25 3.26 3.60
CA THR A 79 8.19 4.58 4.25
C THR A 79 8.12 4.45 5.77
N ALA A 80 7.32 3.53 6.29
CA ALA A 80 7.23 3.30 7.73
C ALA A 80 8.58 2.87 8.32
N ARG A 81 9.35 2.02 7.62
CA ARG A 81 10.69 1.61 8.05
C ARG A 81 11.66 2.80 8.03
N THR A 82 11.71 3.54 6.93
CA THR A 82 12.57 4.72 6.80
C THR A 82 12.28 5.75 7.89
N LEU A 83 11.01 5.95 8.24
CA LEU A 83 10.64 6.89 9.30
C LEU A 83 11.14 6.44 10.69
N ARG A 84 11.15 5.13 10.98
CA ARG A 84 11.78 4.60 12.21
C ARG A 84 13.29 4.83 12.22
N ASP A 85 13.94 4.64 11.08
CA ASP A 85 15.39 4.85 10.96
C ASP A 85 15.74 6.32 11.20
N ILE A 86 14.96 7.25 10.62
CA ILE A 86 15.09 8.69 10.86
C ILE A 86 14.92 9.01 12.34
N VAL A 87 13.84 8.55 12.98
CA VAL A 87 13.61 8.79 14.42
C VAL A 87 14.77 8.24 15.26
N THR A 88 15.32 7.09 14.90
CA THR A 88 16.48 6.50 15.58
C THR A 88 17.71 7.38 15.47
N VAL A 89 17.98 7.95 14.28
CA VAL A 89 19.11 8.88 14.07
C VAL A 89 18.95 10.13 14.93
N TYR A 90 17.77 10.74 14.93
CA TYR A 90 17.51 11.95 15.73
C TYR A 90 17.66 11.69 17.22
N ARG A 91 17.08 10.61 17.75
CA ARG A 91 17.22 10.27 19.17
C ARG A 91 18.67 10.02 19.60
N ARG A 92 19.49 9.42 18.73
CA ARG A 92 20.93 9.26 18.98
C ARG A 92 21.67 10.60 18.99
N ALA A 93 21.33 11.49 18.07
CA ALA A 93 21.91 12.84 18.04
C ALA A 93 21.57 13.63 19.32
N ASP A 94 20.37 13.42 19.87
CA ASP A 94 19.91 14.02 21.13
C ASP A 94 20.42 13.28 22.38
N GLY A 95 21.23 12.22 22.24
CA GLY A 95 21.76 11.44 23.36
C GLY A 95 20.73 10.61 24.13
N GLN A 96 19.57 10.35 23.53
CA GLN A 96 18.48 9.58 24.14
C GLN A 96 18.64 8.05 23.98
N ILE A 97 19.59 7.59 23.17
CA ILE A 97 19.91 6.17 22.91
C ILE A 97 21.41 5.99 22.69
#